data_AF-A0A3R7BEE3-F1
#
_entry.id   AF-A0A3R7BEE3-F1
#
_cell.length_a   1.000
_cell.length_b   1.000
_cell.length_c   1.000
_cell.angle_alpha   90.00
_cell.angle_beta   90.00
_cell.angle_gamma   90.00
#
_symmetry.space_group_name_H-M   'P 1'
#
loop_
_entity.id
_entity.type
_entity.pdbx_description
1 polymer ?
#
loop_
_entity_poly.entity_id
_entity_poly.type
_entity_poly.pdbx_seq_one_letter_code
_entity_poly.pdbx_strand_id
1 'polypeptide(L)'
;YEATYANVVERNRRFYVRYPSDKVKVAEIVQHLRRTPAKLPSGGGILTARRFQMLGLSLGTVAGMETLHYLLESAWVSHFHSPSDQGQSASKQLSHAFLTAVASHQSSFDTNPMYWFMHESIYCDGPAFSPSNWAAEAVHNAMDVRGHALFNPARFDELDAAQLAEEATLHPVYFSGEMVFSWMADDFPESLAPFRDAANLLAKKTDWRPLYNEANLRDIAIPTAALVSFDDLYVDRTWSLRTAALLGDNCHVFVSNEYQHAGIRDDPNLVEKLLKMSKSELIVPT
;
A
#
# COMPACT_ATOMS: atom_id res chain seq x y z
N TYR A 1 11.72 0.67 -5.21
CA TYR A 1 10.69 1.37 -4.41
C TYR A 1 10.45 2.82 -4.82
N GLU A 2 11.45 3.61 -5.25
CA GLU A 2 11.19 5.01 -5.68
C GLU A 2 10.08 5.14 -6.74
N ALA A 3 10.11 4.29 -7.77
CA ALA A 3 9.09 4.25 -8.82
C ALA A 3 7.68 3.92 -8.27
N THR A 4 7.56 2.90 -7.43
CA THR A 4 6.27 2.49 -6.86
C THR A 4 5.75 3.53 -5.86
N TYR A 5 6.62 4.20 -5.11
CA TYR A 5 6.21 5.33 -4.29
C TYR A 5 5.71 6.52 -5.11
N ALA A 6 6.30 6.83 -6.27
CA ALA A 6 5.77 7.84 -7.16
C ALA A 6 4.33 7.52 -7.60
N ASN A 7 4.05 6.25 -7.90
CA ASN A 7 2.69 5.79 -8.22
C ASN A 7 1.74 5.93 -7.00
N VAL A 8 2.22 5.62 -5.79
CA VAL A 8 1.45 5.81 -4.54
C VAL A 8 1.14 7.27 -4.26
N VAL A 9 2.09 8.18 -4.49
CA VAL A 9 1.89 9.62 -4.36
C VAL A 9 0.80 10.11 -5.32
N GLU A 10 0.89 9.73 -6.60
CA GLU A 10 -0.14 10.10 -7.59
C GLU A 10 -1.51 9.50 -7.25
N ARG A 11 -1.55 8.25 -6.76
CA ARG A 11 -2.80 7.59 -6.37
C ARG A 11 -3.46 8.27 -5.17
N ASN A 12 -2.68 8.63 -4.14
CA ASN A 12 -3.18 9.42 -3.00
C ASN A 12 -3.69 10.79 -3.47
N ARG A 13 -2.97 11.46 -4.37
CA ARG A 13 -3.42 12.73 -4.94
C ARG A 13 -4.79 12.59 -5.63
N ARG A 14 -4.98 11.55 -6.44
CA ARG A 14 -6.27 11.26 -7.10
C ARG A 14 -7.37 10.94 -6.09
N PHE A 15 -7.07 10.15 -5.05
CA PHE A 15 -8.00 9.87 -3.96
C PHE A 15 -8.49 11.18 -3.31
N TYR A 16 -7.59 12.09 -2.96
CA TYR A 16 -7.97 13.38 -2.36
C TYR A 16 -8.59 14.39 -3.32
N VAL A 17 -8.34 14.28 -4.63
CA VAL A 17 -9.10 15.06 -5.63
C VAL A 17 -10.54 14.58 -5.69
N ARG A 18 -10.75 13.26 -5.62
CA ARG A 18 -12.08 12.64 -5.65
C ARG A 18 -12.85 12.86 -4.35
N TYR A 19 -12.17 12.81 -3.21
CA TYR A 19 -12.75 13.00 -1.88
C TYR A 19 -11.96 14.07 -1.09
N PRO A 20 -12.16 15.38 -1.40
CA PRO A 20 -11.38 16.45 -0.77
C PRO A 20 -11.52 16.54 0.75
N SER A 21 -12.71 16.20 1.27
CA SER A 21 -12.98 16.23 2.72
C SER A 21 -12.18 15.18 3.50
N ASP A 22 -11.73 14.11 2.84
CA ASP A 22 -11.00 13.04 3.50
C ASP A 22 -9.59 13.46 3.89
N LYS A 23 -9.02 14.52 3.30
CA LYS A 23 -7.73 15.08 3.74
C LYS A 23 -7.73 15.39 5.23
N VAL A 24 -8.77 16.08 5.69
CA VAL A 24 -8.93 16.51 7.08
C VAL A 24 -9.32 15.31 7.95
N LYS A 25 -10.25 14.45 7.51
CA LYS A 25 -10.63 13.23 8.27
C LYS A 25 -9.42 12.34 8.56
N VAL A 26 -8.58 12.11 7.56
CA VAL A 26 -7.36 11.31 7.69
C VAL A 26 -6.40 11.97 8.69
N ALA A 27 -6.20 13.29 8.58
CA ALA A 27 -5.36 14.04 9.51
C ALA A 27 -5.85 13.94 10.97
N GLU A 28 -7.16 14.05 11.20
CA GLU A 28 -7.78 13.88 12.53
C GLU A 28 -7.52 12.46 13.08
N ILE A 29 -7.71 11.42 12.26
CA ILE A 29 -7.52 10.03 12.67
C ILE A 29 -6.04 9.76 13.00
N VAL A 30 -5.10 10.18 12.15
CA VAL A 30 -3.67 9.96 12.44
C VAL A 30 -3.21 10.74 13.67
N GLN A 31 -3.66 11.99 13.86
CA GLN A 31 -3.31 12.78 15.04
C GLN A 31 -3.85 12.11 16.31
N HIS A 32 -5.09 11.61 16.27
CA HIS A 32 -5.67 10.85 17.38
C HIS A 32 -4.86 9.59 17.68
N LEU A 33 -4.55 8.77 16.67
CA LEU A 33 -3.81 7.52 16.83
C LEU A 33 -2.35 7.71 17.25
N ARG A 34 -1.75 8.88 16.98
CA ARG A 34 -0.41 9.23 17.50
C ARG A 34 -0.43 9.51 19.00
N ARG A 35 -1.50 10.10 19.51
CA ARG A 35 -1.69 10.39 20.94
C ARG A 35 -2.19 9.15 21.70
N THR A 36 -3.14 8.44 21.10
CA THR A 36 -3.84 7.31 21.72
C THR A 36 -4.05 6.20 20.70
N PRO A 37 -3.07 5.29 20.51
CA PRO A 37 -3.26 4.08 19.71
C PRO A 37 -4.46 3.26 20.20
N ALA A 38 -5.21 2.67 19.27
CA ALA A 38 -6.43 1.94 19.59
C ALA A 38 -6.24 0.43 19.54
N LYS A 39 -6.86 -0.32 20.45
CA LYS A 39 -6.89 -1.78 20.37
C LYS A 39 -7.84 -2.22 19.26
N LEU A 40 -7.40 -3.12 18.40
CA LEU A 40 -8.29 -3.73 17.42
C LEU A 40 -9.10 -4.88 18.06
N PRO A 41 -10.35 -5.10 17.62
CA PRO A 41 -11.17 -6.22 18.07
C PRO A 41 -10.51 -7.58 17.80
N SER A 42 -10.99 -8.62 18.50
CA SER A 42 -10.65 -10.03 18.25
C SER A 42 -9.15 -10.38 18.28
N GLY A 43 -8.34 -9.61 19.03
CA GLY A 43 -6.90 -9.88 19.15
C GLY A 43 -6.08 -9.44 17.94
N GLY A 44 -6.60 -8.54 17.10
CA GLY A 44 -5.89 -8.02 15.93
C GLY A 44 -4.76 -7.03 16.24
N GLY A 45 -4.22 -6.99 17.47
CA GLY A 45 -3.16 -6.07 17.86
C GLY A 45 -3.57 -4.61 18.08
N ILE A 46 -2.65 -3.68 17.79
CA ILE A 46 -2.83 -2.24 18.02
C ILE A 46 -2.89 -1.50 16.69
N LEU A 47 -3.93 -0.68 16.51
CA LEU A 47 -4.00 0.31 15.46
C LEU A 47 -3.21 1.55 15.87
N THR A 48 -2.02 1.70 15.28
CA THR A 48 -1.21 2.91 15.33
C THR A 48 -1.50 3.79 14.11
N ALA A 49 -1.01 5.05 14.10
CA ALA A 49 -1.15 5.92 12.94
C ALA A 49 -0.48 5.35 11.68
N ARG A 50 0.71 4.75 11.83
CA ARG A 50 1.45 4.11 10.72
C ARG A 50 0.76 2.84 10.20
N ARG A 51 0.17 2.02 11.09
CA ARG A 51 -0.66 0.87 10.68
C ARG A 51 -1.94 1.31 9.98
N PHE A 52 -2.57 2.40 10.43
CA PHE A 52 -3.73 2.98 9.73
C PHE A 52 -3.36 3.45 8.32
N GLN A 53 -2.18 4.07 8.13
CA GLN A 53 -1.71 4.48 6.80
C GLN A 53 -1.49 3.31 5.83
N MET A 54 -1.31 2.07 6.33
CA MET A 54 -1.23 0.89 5.47
C MET A 54 -2.55 0.50 4.80
N LEU A 55 -3.68 1.10 5.18
CA LEU A 55 -4.95 0.89 4.48
C LEU A 55 -4.91 1.35 3.02
N GLY A 56 -3.91 2.16 2.64
CA GLY A 56 -3.69 2.53 1.24
C GLY A 56 -3.26 1.38 0.33
N LEU A 57 -2.93 0.21 0.88
CA LEU A 57 -2.87 -1.03 0.09
C LEU A 57 -4.17 -1.20 -0.72
N SER A 58 -5.33 -0.83 -0.19
CA SER A 58 -6.59 -0.92 -0.94
C SER A 58 -6.63 -0.06 -2.22
N LEU A 59 -5.87 1.03 -2.29
CA LEU A 59 -5.93 2.01 -3.39
C LEU A 59 -5.47 1.48 -4.75
N GLY A 60 -4.77 0.33 -4.77
CA GLY A 60 -4.37 -0.35 -6.00
C GLY A 60 -5.42 -1.34 -6.53
N THR A 61 -6.58 -1.43 -5.88
CA THR A 61 -7.74 -2.19 -6.34
C THR A 61 -8.74 -1.29 -7.06
N VAL A 62 -9.61 -1.89 -7.89
CA VAL A 62 -10.60 -1.15 -8.71
C VAL A 62 -11.53 -0.28 -7.85
N ALA A 63 -12.02 -0.81 -6.72
CA ALA A 63 -12.94 -0.11 -5.80
C ALA A 63 -12.22 0.45 -4.55
N GLY A 64 -10.90 0.59 -4.61
CA GLY A 64 -10.08 0.93 -3.44
C GLY A 64 -10.38 2.29 -2.85
N MET A 65 -10.58 3.30 -3.70
CA MET A 65 -10.84 4.67 -3.28
C MET A 65 -12.19 4.77 -2.56
N GLU A 66 -13.23 4.16 -3.13
CA GLU A 66 -14.59 4.13 -2.58
C GLU A 66 -14.60 3.37 -1.25
N THR A 67 -13.95 2.21 -1.21
CA THR A 67 -13.83 1.39 0.00
C THR A 67 -13.18 2.17 1.14
N LEU A 68 -12.07 2.86 0.86
CA LEU A 68 -11.38 3.66 1.86
C LEU A 68 -12.22 4.87 2.29
N HIS A 69 -12.88 5.55 1.35
CA HIS A 69 -13.77 6.67 1.65
C HIS A 69 -14.89 6.27 2.63
N TYR A 70 -15.63 5.20 2.32
CA TYR A 70 -16.72 4.71 3.18
C TYR A 70 -16.22 4.24 4.54
N LEU A 71 -15.03 3.64 4.61
CA LEU A 71 -14.40 3.28 5.87
C LEU A 71 -14.19 4.53 6.75
N LEU A 72 -13.66 5.62 6.18
CA LEU A 72 -13.39 6.86 6.90
C LEU A 72 -14.66 7.54 7.43
N GLU A 73 -15.80 7.40 6.77
CA GLU A 73 -17.09 7.94 7.25
C GLU A 73 -17.55 7.32 8.57
N SER A 74 -17.17 6.06 8.81
CA SER A 74 -17.53 5.32 10.03
C SER A 74 -16.58 5.57 11.21
N ALA A 75 -15.53 6.38 11.03
CA ALA A 75 -14.41 6.46 11.98
C ALA A 75 -14.82 6.87 13.39
N TRP A 76 -15.75 7.81 13.52
CA TRP A 76 -16.08 8.45 14.79
C TRP A 76 -17.48 8.10 15.28
N VAL A 77 -17.62 7.89 16.59
CA VAL A 77 -18.89 7.98 17.30
C VAL A 77 -18.83 9.11 18.31
N SER A 78 -19.93 9.86 18.39
CA SER A 78 -20.16 10.83 19.45
C SER A 78 -20.98 10.16 20.53
N HIS A 79 -20.43 10.03 21.74
CA HIS A 79 -21.23 9.65 22.90
C HIS A 79 -22.16 10.82 23.24
N PHE A 80 -23.44 10.54 23.41
CA PHE A 80 -24.33 11.50 24.05
C PHE A 80 -23.89 11.63 25.50
N HIS A 81 -23.67 12.87 25.95
CA HIS A 81 -23.34 13.17 27.34
C HIS A 81 -24.30 12.45 28.29
N SER A 82 -23.75 11.81 29.32
CA SER A 82 -24.55 11.51 30.50
C SER A 82 -25.03 12.84 31.09
N PRO A 83 -26.24 12.92 31.69
CA PRO A 83 -26.68 14.14 32.40
C PRO A 83 -25.70 14.64 33.47
N SER A 84 -24.76 13.78 33.90
CA SER A 84 -23.64 14.10 34.80
C SER A 84 -22.46 14.83 34.16
N ASP A 85 -22.36 14.87 32.82
CA ASP A 85 -21.21 15.43 32.09
C ASP A 85 -21.39 16.90 31.68
N GLN A 86 -22.23 17.65 32.43
CA GLN A 86 -22.52 19.05 32.15
C GLN A 86 -21.23 19.88 32.08
N GLY A 87 -20.87 20.30 30.86
CA GLY A 87 -19.75 21.20 30.59
C GLY A 87 -18.51 20.55 29.95
N GLN A 88 -18.46 19.22 29.78
CA GLN A 88 -17.41 18.59 28.97
C GLN A 88 -17.88 18.50 27.51
N SER A 89 -16.99 18.71 26.54
CA SER A 89 -17.29 18.45 25.13
C SER A 89 -17.25 16.93 24.90
N ALA A 90 -18.18 16.39 24.10
CA ALA A 90 -18.24 14.95 23.84
C ALA A 90 -16.90 14.48 23.27
N SER A 91 -16.20 13.59 23.99
CA SER A 91 -14.92 13.06 23.49
C SER A 91 -15.20 12.20 22.26
N LYS A 92 -14.70 12.61 21.09
CA LYS A 92 -14.70 11.76 19.89
C LYS A 92 -13.93 10.48 20.19
N GLN A 93 -14.56 9.32 19.95
CA GLN A 93 -13.93 8.01 20.08
C GLN A 93 -14.01 7.27 18.75
N LEU A 94 -12.99 6.48 18.44
CA LEU A 94 -13.03 5.61 17.28
C LEU A 94 -14.13 4.57 17.44
N SER A 95 -14.97 4.42 16.42
CA SER A 95 -16.13 3.54 16.48
C SER A 95 -15.71 2.06 16.43
N HIS A 96 -16.48 1.21 17.10
CA HIS A 96 -16.25 -0.24 17.02
C HIS A 96 -16.42 -0.77 15.57
N ALA A 97 -17.36 -0.20 14.80
CA ALA A 97 -17.57 -0.56 13.41
C ALA A 97 -16.33 -0.26 12.55
N PHE A 98 -15.74 0.92 12.73
CA PHE A 98 -14.50 1.31 12.06
C PHE A 98 -13.35 0.40 12.44
N LEU A 99 -13.11 0.16 13.73
CA LEU A 99 -12.01 -0.70 14.19
C LEU A 99 -12.16 -2.14 13.69
N THR A 100 -13.38 -2.69 13.69
CA THR A 100 -13.67 -4.01 13.11
C THR A 100 -13.39 -4.04 11.61
N ALA A 101 -13.80 -3.00 10.87
CA ALA A 101 -13.56 -2.92 9.44
C ALA A 101 -12.06 -2.79 9.12
N VAL A 102 -11.30 -1.97 9.87
CA VAL A 102 -9.84 -1.87 9.74
C VAL A 102 -9.17 -3.22 9.97
N ALA A 103 -9.54 -3.94 11.05
CA ALA A 103 -9.01 -5.27 11.33
C ALA A 103 -9.30 -6.24 10.17
N SER A 104 -10.53 -6.23 9.65
CA SER A 104 -10.92 -7.05 8.49
C SER A 104 -10.07 -6.77 7.25
N HIS A 105 -9.88 -5.50 6.91
CA HIS A 105 -9.06 -5.07 5.77
C HIS A 105 -7.60 -5.48 5.86
N GLN A 106 -7.07 -5.70 7.07
CA GLN A 106 -5.66 -6.02 7.30
C GLN A 106 -5.43 -7.48 7.73
N SER A 107 -6.48 -8.30 7.77
CA SER A 107 -6.45 -9.70 8.22
C SER A 107 -5.51 -10.61 7.42
N SER A 108 -5.12 -10.21 6.21
CA SER A 108 -4.14 -10.94 5.41
C SER A 108 -2.76 -10.98 6.07
N PHE A 109 -2.35 -9.94 6.79
CA PHE A 109 -1.09 -9.93 7.54
C PHE A 109 -1.14 -10.88 8.75
N ASP A 110 -2.34 -11.12 9.31
CA ASP A 110 -2.52 -12.02 10.44
C ASP A 110 -2.41 -13.50 10.04
N THR A 111 -2.72 -13.81 8.79
CA THR A 111 -2.79 -15.18 8.28
C THR A 111 -1.65 -15.55 7.33
N ASN A 112 -0.95 -14.56 6.77
CA ASN A 112 0.10 -14.75 5.76
C ASN A 112 1.41 -14.04 6.15
N PRO A 113 2.08 -14.41 7.26
CA PRO A 113 3.26 -13.70 7.75
C PRO A 113 4.44 -13.73 6.76
N MET A 114 4.52 -14.77 5.91
CA MET A 114 5.52 -14.84 4.82
C MET A 114 5.43 -13.65 3.87
N TYR A 115 4.23 -13.13 3.62
CA TYR A 115 4.05 -11.97 2.76
C TYR A 115 4.79 -10.73 3.30
N TRP A 116 4.97 -10.63 4.62
CA TRP A 116 5.73 -9.55 5.24
C TRP A 116 7.23 -9.78 5.18
N PHE A 117 7.73 -10.89 5.76
CA PHE A 117 9.18 -11.07 5.93
C PHE A 117 9.93 -11.54 4.68
N MET A 118 9.23 -12.08 3.67
CA MET A 118 9.82 -12.42 2.37
C MET A 118 9.58 -11.33 1.30
N HIS A 119 8.82 -10.28 1.61
CA HIS A 119 8.34 -9.34 0.60
C HIS A 119 9.45 -8.77 -0.27
N GLU A 120 10.50 -8.21 0.34
CA GLU A 120 11.59 -7.57 -0.39
C GLU A 120 12.55 -8.58 -1.05
N SER A 121 12.52 -9.85 -0.61
CA SER A 121 13.43 -10.88 -1.11
C SER A 121 13.26 -11.16 -2.61
N ILE A 122 12.07 -10.88 -3.16
CA ILE A 122 11.78 -11.06 -4.59
C ILE A 122 12.50 -10.04 -5.47
N TYR A 123 13.09 -9.00 -4.88
CA TYR A 123 13.89 -7.98 -5.58
C TYR A 123 15.40 -8.15 -5.37
N CYS A 124 15.82 -9.06 -4.49
CA CYS A 124 17.23 -9.31 -4.18
C CYS A 124 17.90 -10.18 -5.26
N ASP A 125 18.22 -9.58 -6.41
CA ASP A 125 18.76 -10.26 -7.59
C ASP A 125 20.31 -10.40 -7.58
N GLY A 126 20.84 -11.08 -6.57
CA GLY A 126 22.28 -11.23 -6.41
C GLY A 126 22.96 -10.12 -5.61
N PRO A 127 24.30 -10.21 -5.39
CA PRO A 127 25.01 -9.32 -4.45
C PRO A 127 25.01 -7.83 -4.82
N ALA A 128 24.81 -7.49 -6.10
CA ALA A 128 24.76 -6.09 -6.55
C ALA A 128 23.43 -5.40 -6.22
N PHE A 129 22.36 -6.18 -6.03
CA PHE A 129 21.00 -5.70 -5.72
C PHE A 129 20.55 -6.14 -4.33
N SER A 130 21.52 -6.48 -3.48
CA SER A 130 21.33 -6.94 -2.10
C SER A 130 22.30 -6.21 -1.18
N PRO A 131 22.01 -6.09 0.12
CA PRO A 131 20.78 -6.48 0.81
C PRO A 131 19.61 -5.52 0.53
N SER A 132 18.38 -5.94 0.81
CA SER A 132 17.21 -5.05 0.66
C SER A 132 17.18 -3.96 1.74
N ASN A 133 17.64 -4.25 2.96
CA ASN A 133 17.77 -3.32 4.07
C ASN A 133 16.50 -2.49 4.35
N TRP A 134 15.30 -3.07 4.22
CA TRP A 134 14.04 -2.34 4.37
C TRP A 134 13.97 -1.13 3.43
N ALA A 135 14.33 -1.33 2.15
CA ALA A 135 14.39 -0.28 1.14
C ALA A 135 13.05 0.45 0.98
N ALA A 136 11.91 -0.24 1.14
CA ALA A 136 10.61 0.41 1.10
C ALA A 136 10.46 1.46 2.22
N GLU A 137 10.86 1.10 3.44
CA GLU A 137 10.85 1.99 4.60
C GLU A 137 11.85 3.15 4.44
N ALA A 138 13.04 2.90 3.87
CA ALA A 138 14.01 3.94 3.62
C ALA A 138 13.47 5.01 2.64
N VAL A 139 12.87 4.58 1.53
CA VAL A 139 12.25 5.49 0.55
C VAL A 139 11.04 6.20 1.18
N HIS A 140 10.18 5.49 1.91
CA HIS A 140 9.07 6.08 2.65
C HIS A 140 9.49 7.26 3.53
N ASN A 141 10.55 7.07 4.31
CA ASN A 141 11.04 8.06 5.26
C ASN A 141 11.71 9.26 4.57
N ALA A 142 12.24 9.06 3.36
CA ALA A 142 12.86 10.11 2.56
C ALA A 142 11.86 10.93 1.71
N MET A 143 10.60 10.49 1.61
CA MET A 143 9.59 11.13 0.75
C MET A 143 9.09 12.45 1.33
N ASP A 144 9.48 13.54 0.69
CA ASP A 144 9.17 14.91 1.04
C ASP A 144 8.77 15.72 -0.21
N VAL A 145 7.80 16.61 -0.06
CA VAL A 145 7.47 17.60 -1.10
C VAL A 145 7.48 19.00 -0.48
N ARG A 146 8.44 19.82 -0.89
CA ARG A 146 8.61 21.21 -0.45
C ARG A 146 8.74 21.36 1.07
N GLY A 147 9.42 20.43 1.74
CA GLY A 147 9.60 20.42 3.19
C GLY A 147 8.46 19.76 3.97
N HIS A 148 7.47 19.17 3.29
CA HIS A 148 6.41 18.41 3.90
C HIS A 148 6.58 16.91 3.65
N ALA A 149 6.94 16.17 4.70
CA ALA A 149 7.05 14.72 4.67
C ALA A 149 5.69 14.08 4.32
N LEU A 150 5.60 13.36 3.20
CA LEU A 150 4.31 12.90 2.70
C LEU A 150 3.63 11.87 3.61
N PHE A 151 4.43 11.01 4.23
CA PHE A 151 3.93 9.88 5.01
C PHE A 151 4.17 10.02 6.52
N ASN A 152 4.85 11.06 6.99
CA ASN A 152 5.10 11.25 8.42
C ASN A 152 4.07 12.22 9.05
N PRO A 153 3.09 11.71 9.82
CA PRO A 153 2.07 12.54 10.46
C PRO A 153 2.54 13.32 11.69
N ALA A 154 3.81 13.22 12.11
CA ALA A 154 4.31 13.91 13.31
C ALA A 154 4.11 15.43 13.29
N ARG A 155 4.09 16.05 12.09
CA ARG A 155 3.81 17.49 11.93
C ARG A 155 2.44 17.93 12.47
N PHE A 156 1.53 16.98 12.69
CA PHE A 156 0.20 17.26 13.21
C PHE A 156 0.13 17.22 14.75
N ASP A 157 1.14 16.73 15.46
CA ASP A 157 1.02 16.39 16.89
C ASP A 157 0.62 17.55 17.80
N GLU A 158 1.05 18.76 17.45
CA GLU A 158 0.86 19.97 18.26
C GLU A 158 -0.21 20.92 17.70
N LEU A 159 -0.81 20.58 16.56
CA LEU A 159 -1.81 21.43 15.91
C LEU A 159 -3.17 21.33 16.61
N ASP A 160 -3.82 22.48 16.79
CA ASP A 160 -5.24 22.51 17.12
C ASP A 160 -6.12 22.11 15.93
N ALA A 161 -7.44 22.03 16.12
CA ALA A 161 -8.36 21.55 15.08
C ALA A 161 -8.40 22.46 13.83
N ALA A 162 -8.27 23.77 14.00
CA ALA A 162 -8.32 24.71 12.87
C ALA A 162 -7.00 24.66 12.08
N GLN A 163 -5.87 24.67 12.79
CA GLN A 163 -4.54 24.54 12.21
C GLN A 163 -4.37 23.19 11.50
N LEU A 164 -4.86 22.10 12.10
CA LEU A 164 -4.85 20.77 11.50
C LEU A 164 -5.63 20.76 10.18
N ALA A 165 -6.83 21.35 10.16
CA ALA A 165 -7.65 21.38 8.97
C ALA A 165 -7.01 22.19 7.84
N GLU A 166 -6.41 23.33 8.15
CA GLU A 166 -5.67 24.16 7.20
C GLU A 166 -4.45 23.41 6.64
N GLU A 167 -3.57 22.93 7.51
CA GLU A 167 -2.36 22.20 7.12
C GLU A 167 -2.72 20.94 6.31
N ALA A 168 -3.71 20.15 6.74
CA ALA A 168 -4.11 18.94 6.02
C ALA A 168 -4.73 19.25 4.64
N THR A 169 -5.39 20.40 4.49
CA THR A 169 -5.97 20.80 3.20
C THR A 169 -4.89 21.10 2.17
N LEU A 170 -3.84 21.81 2.59
CA LEU A 170 -2.70 22.21 1.78
C LEU A 170 -1.68 21.07 1.60
N HIS A 171 -1.42 20.35 2.68
CA HIS A 171 -0.36 19.35 2.84
C HIS A 171 -0.92 18.07 3.50
N PRO A 172 -1.82 17.34 2.81
CA PRO A 172 -2.39 16.10 3.33
C PRO A 172 -1.31 15.04 3.61
N VAL A 173 -1.52 14.23 4.65
CA VAL A 173 -0.72 13.01 4.88
C VAL A 173 -1.21 11.89 3.98
N TYR A 174 -0.31 11.07 3.47
CA TYR A 174 -0.62 10.00 2.52
C TYR A 174 -0.67 8.63 3.18
N PHE A 175 -1.48 7.75 2.59
CA PHE A 175 -1.46 6.33 2.85
C PHE A 175 -0.34 5.65 2.06
N SER A 176 0.27 4.59 2.61
CA SER A 176 1.23 3.76 1.87
C SER A 176 0.52 2.81 0.89
N GLY A 177 1.27 2.21 -0.04
CA GLY A 177 0.76 1.17 -0.93
C GLY A 177 1.15 -0.23 -0.47
N GLU A 178 1.60 -1.04 -1.42
CA GLU A 178 2.11 -2.40 -1.21
C GLU A 178 3.56 -2.41 -0.71
N MET A 179 3.79 -1.74 0.43
CA MET A 179 5.11 -1.69 1.06
C MET A 179 5.06 -2.38 2.42
N VAL A 180 6.18 -3.02 2.77
CA VAL A 180 6.38 -3.60 4.10
C VAL A 180 7.39 -2.78 4.88
N PHE A 181 7.26 -2.82 6.20
CA PHE A 181 8.10 -2.04 7.09
C PHE A 181 8.65 -2.91 8.22
N SER A 182 9.84 -2.57 8.69
CA SER A 182 10.54 -3.28 9.77
C SER A 182 9.74 -3.26 11.07
N TRP A 183 8.98 -2.18 11.29
CA TRP A 183 8.20 -1.95 12.49
C TRP A 183 6.85 -2.69 12.52
N MET A 184 6.43 -3.36 11.43
CA MET A 184 5.13 -4.04 11.40
C MET A 184 5.00 -5.12 12.48
N ALA A 185 6.10 -5.77 12.88
CA ALA A 185 6.11 -6.72 13.99
C ALA A 185 5.73 -6.11 15.35
N ASP A 186 5.81 -4.78 15.52
CA ASP A 186 5.33 -4.09 16.73
C ASP A 186 3.80 -3.96 16.71
N ASP A 187 3.25 -3.66 15.53
CA ASP A 187 1.85 -3.28 15.38
C ASP A 187 0.95 -4.50 15.12
N PHE A 188 1.54 -5.61 14.65
CA PHE A 188 0.91 -6.93 14.48
C PHE A 188 1.60 -7.99 15.38
N PRO A 189 1.52 -7.85 16.72
CA PRO A 189 2.35 -8.63 17.63
C PRO A 189 2.02 -10.12 17.64
N GLU A 190 0.77 -10.51 17.42
CA GLU A 190 0.35 -11.91 17.44
C GLU A 190 0.85 -12.68 16.22
N SER A 191 0.86 -12.06 15.05
CA SER A 191 1.12 -12.71 13.76
C SER A 191 2.53 -12.51 13.23
N LEU A 192 3.13 -11.33 13.45
CA LEU A 192 4.42 -10.96 12.86
C LEU A 192 5.58 -10.95 13.86
N ALA A 193 5.35 -10.68 15.15
CA ALA A 193 6.43 -10.61 16.14
C ALA A 193 7.29 -11.89 16.23
N PRO A 194 6.75 -13.12 16.13
CA PRO A 194 7.57 -14.34 16.15
C PRO A 194 8.61 -14.40 15.03
N PHE A 195 8.41 -13.66 13.93
CA PHE A 195 9.29 -13.65 12.76
C PHE A 195 10.24 -12.45 12.72
N ARG A 196 10.19 -11.54 13.71
CA ARG A 196 10.97 -10.28 13.72
C ARG A 196 12.46 -10.49 13.46
N ASP A 197 13.07 -11.42 14.18
CA ASP A 197 14.51 -11.65 14.07
C ASP A 197 14.86 -12.25 12.71
N ALA A 198 14.05 -13.20 12.22
CA ALA A 198 14.21 -13.79 10.89
C ALA A 198 14.06 -12.74 9.78
N ALA A 199 13.05 -11.87 9.87
CA ALA A 199 12.82 -10.78 8.92
C ALA A 199 14.02 -9.82 8.87
N ASN A 200 14.57 -9.44 10.03
CA ASN A 200 15.75 -8.59 10.10
C ASN A 200 17.02 -9.26 9.56
N LEU A 201 17.17 -10.58 9.71
CA LEU A 201 18.27 -11.33 9.10
C LEU A 201 18.13 -11.38 7.58
N LEU A 202 16.93 -11.64 7.07
CA LEU A 202 16.65 -11.65 5.63
C LEU A 202 16.89 -10.28 4.99
N ALA A 203 16.41 -9.21 5.63
CA ALA A 203 16.60 -7.84 5.15
C ALA A 203 18.09 -7.45 5.06
N LYS A 204 18.97 -8.04 5.89
CA LYS A 204 20.43 -7.79 5.89
C LYS A 204 21.23 -8.78 5.05
N LYS A 205 20.60 -9.81 4.49
CA LYS A 205 21.28 -10.85 3.72
C LYS A 205 21.86 -10.26 2.42
N THR A 206 23.16 -10.42 2.22
CA THR A 206 23.90 -9.82 1.08
C THR A 206 24.25 -10.82 -0.02
N ASP A 207 24.23 -12.12 0.29
CA ASP A 207 24.67 -13.23 -0.56
C ASP A 207 23.49 -13.92 -1.24
N TRP A 208 22.50 -13.15 -1.70
CA TRP A 208 21.46 -13.69 -2.58
C TRP A 208 22.10 -14.18 -3.89
N ARG A 209 21.48 -15.20 -4.49
CA ARG A 209 21.85 -15.64 -5.85
C ARG A 209 21.06 -14.79 -6.85
N PRO A 210 21.54 -14.64 -8.09
CA PRO A 210 20.71 -14.11 -9.16
C PRO A 210 19.38 -14.88 -9.23
N LEU A 211 18.28 -14.14 -9.19
CA LEU A 211 16.91 -14.61 -9.31
C LEU A 211 16.54 -14.82 -10.77
N TYR A 212 17.03 -13.95 -11.65
CA TYR A 212 16.70 -13.96 -13.07
C TYR A 212 17.95 -14.19 -13.93
N ASN A 213 17.77 -14.89 -15.05
CA ASN A 213 18.79 -15.04 -16.07
C ASN A 213 18.34 -14.27 -17.32
N GLU A 214 18.84 -13.05 -17.49
CA GLU A 214 18.49 -12.20 -18.63
C GLU A 214 18.81 -12.83 -19.99
N ALA A 215 19.90 -13.60 -20.11
CA ALA A 215 20.24 -14.25 -21.37
C ALA A 215 19.15 -15.26 -21.75
N ASN A 216 18.69 -16.07 -20.80
CA ASN A 216 17.58 -16.99 -21.02
C ASN A 216 16.25 -16.26 -21.32
N LEU A 217 16.02 -15.08 -20.75
CA LEU A 217 14.83 -14.27 -21.05
C LEU A 217 14.88 -13.70 -22.47
N ARG A 218 16.06 -13.30 -22.96
CA ARG A 218 16.24 -12.83 -24.35
C ARG A 218 16.13 -13.94 -25.37
N ASP A 219 16.59 -15.14 -25.02
CA ASP A 219 16.57 -16.33 -25.88
C ASP A 219 15.30 -17.18 -25.68
N ILE A 220 14.25 -16.62 -25.05
CA ILE A 220 13.01 -17.36 -24.82
C ILE A 220 12.36 -17.74 -26.16
N ALA A 221 12.11 -19.04 -26.36
CA ALA A 221 11.47 -19.55 -27.58
C ALA A 221 9.94 -19.76 -27.43
N ILE A 222 9.42 -19.56 -26.22
CA ILE A 222 8.00 -19.78 -25.90
C ILE A 222 7.24 -18.47 -26.08
N PRO A 223 6.28 -18.39 -27.01
CA PRO A 223 5.42 -17.24 -27.16
C PRO A 223 4.67 -16.93 -25.85
N THR A 224 4.70 -15.67 -25.45
CA THR A 224 4.16 -15.19 -24.18
C THR A 224 3.29 -13.97 -24.42
N ALA A 225 2.31 -13.73 -23.56
CA ALA A 225 1.55 -12.49 -23.54
C ALA A 225 1.53 -11.90 -22.12
N ALA A 226 1.50 -10.58 -22.02
CA ALA A 226 1.48 -9.87 -20.74
C ALA A 226 0.43 -8.77 -20.73
N LEU A 227 -0.39 -8.71 -19.67
CA LEU A 227 -1.12 -7.50 -19.32
C LEU A 227 -0.16 -6.56 -18.61
N VAL A 228 -0.11 -5.31 -19.04
CA VAL A 228 0.51 -4.21 -18.29
C VAL A 228 -0.56 -3.16 -18.00
N SER A 229 -1.05 -3.16 -16.76
CA SER A 229 -2.01 -2.16 -16.30
C SER A 229 -1.36 -0.78 -16.30
N PHE A 230 -2.02 0.20 -16.92
CA PHE A 230 -1.42 1.49 -17.25
C PHE A 230 -0.99 2.29 -16.01
N ASP A 231 -1.79 2.22 -14.95
CA ASP A 231 -1.56 2.92 -13.69
C ASP A 231 -1.58 1.97 -12.48
N ASP A 232 -1.04 0.75 -12.66
CA ASP A 232 -0.82 -0.20 -11.57
C ASP A 232 -0.01 0.45 -10.43
N LEU A 233 -0.57 0.34 -9.22
CA LEU A 233 0.00 0.93 -8.03
C LEU A 233 1.25 0.19 -7.53
N TYR A 234 1.29 -1.12 -7.75
CA TYR A 234 2.25 -2.03 -7.13
C TYR A 234 3.39 -2.40 -8.06
N VAL A 235 3.08 -2.60 -9.35
CA VAL A 235 4.06 -2.98 -10.36
C VAL A 235 4.20 -1.86 -11.37
N ASP A 236 5.31 -1.13 -11.32
CA ASP A 236 5.53 0.02 -12.18
C ASP A 236 5.59 -0.36 -13.67
N ARG A 237 4.78 0.36 -14.48
CA ARG A 237 4.65 0.15 -15.91
C ARG A 237 5.97 0.20 -16.66
N THR A 238 6.87 1.13 -16.31
CA THR A 238 8.14 1.31 -17.04
C THR A 238 9.02 0.08 -16.85
N TRP A 239 9.08 -0.46 -15.65
CA TRP A 239 9.81 -1.69 -15.37
C TRP A 239 9.18 -2.91 -16.05
N SER A 240 7.85 -3.03 -16.04
CA SER A 240 7.13 -4.09 -16.77
C SER A 240 7.44 -4.07 -18.27
N LEU A 241 7.42 -2.89 -18.89
CA LEU A 241 7.72 -2.74 -20.32
C LEU A 241 9.20 -3.00 -20.64
N ARG A 242 10.12 -2.66 -19.74
CA ARG A 242 11.54 -3.04 -19.87
C ARG A 242 11.71 -4.55 -19.87
N THR A 243 11.05 -5.26 -18.96
CA THR A 243 11.07 -6.73 -18.93
C THR A 243 10.48 -7.29 -20.22
N ALA A 244 9.33 -6.80 -20.68
CA ALA A 244 8.74 -7.26 -21.93
C ALA A 244 9.67 -7.03 -23.14
N ALA A 245 10.37 -5.89 -23.19
CA ALA A 245 11.35 -5.60 -24.23
C ALA A 245 12.56 -6.57 -24.22
N LEU A 246 12.94 -7.11 -23.05
CA LEU A 246 13.97 -8.15 -22.99
C LEU A 246 13.54 -9.44 -23.68
N LEU A 247 12.24 -9.78 -23.64
CA LEU A 247 11.69 -10.98 -24.29
C LEU A 247 11.50 -10.81 -25.82
N GLY A 248 11.68 -9.59 -26.34
CA GLY A 248 11.59 -9.28 -27.76
C GLY A 248 10.23 -9.64 -28.38
N ASP A 249 10.25 -10.08 -29.63
CA ASP A 249 9.05 -10.39 -30.43
C ASP A 249 8.21 -11.56 -29.86
N ASN A 250 8.78 -12.34 -28.92
CA ASN A 250 8.08 -13.45 -28.28
C ASN A 250 7.18 -13.01 -27.12
N CYS A 251 7.12 -11.71 -26.79
CA CYS A 251 6.20 -11.17 -25.78
C CYS A 251 5.18 -10.20 -26.38
N HIS A 252 3.93 -10.63 -26.46
CA HIS A 252 2.81 -9.77 -26.87
C HIS A 252 2.28 -8.97 -25.67
N VAL A 253 2.50 -7.67 -25.68
CA VAL A 253 2.10 -6.79 -24.58
C VAL A 253 0.71 -6.21 -24.84
N PHE A 254 -0.17 -6.30 -23.85
CA PHE A 254 -1.43 -5.57 -23.81
C PHE A 254 -1.36 -4.51 -22.71
N VAL A 255 -1.17 -3.25 -23.09
CA VAL A 255 -1.22 -2.12 -22.14
C VAL A 255 -2.67 -1.63 -22.05
N SER A 256 -3.22 -1.55 -20.83
CA SER A 256 -4.61 -1.12 -20.64
C SER A 256 -4.83 -0.35 -19.34
N ASN A 257 -5.70 0.65 -19.38
CA ASN A 257 -6.21 1.36 -18.20
C ASN A 257 -7.58 0.83 -17.72
N GLU A 258 -8.11 -0.21 -18.36
CA GLU A 258 -9.34 -0.89 -17.93
C GLU A 258 -9.10 -1.73 -16.67
N TYR A 259 -7.86 -2.14 -16.43
CA TYR A 259 -7.48 -3.03 -15.35
C TYR A 259 -6.54 -2.35 -14.35
N GLN A 260 -6.63 -2.80 -13.11
CA GLN A 260 -5.65 -2.52 -12.05
C GLN A 260 -4.78 -3.77 -11.83
N HIS A 261 -4.08 -3.85 -10.71
CA HIS A 261 -3.21 -4.99 -10.39
C HIS A 261 -3.95 -6.34 -10.41
N ALA A 262 -5.22 -6.33 -10.03
CA ALA A 262 -6.05 -7.53 -9.92
C ALA A 262 -6.77 -7.92 -11.22
N GLY A 263 -6.32 -7.44 -12.39
CA GLY A 263 -7.04 -7.61 -13.67
C GLY A 263 -7.52 -9.04 -13.96
N ILE A 264 -6.69 -10.06 -13.68
CA ILE A 264 -7.04 -11.48 -13.89
C ILE A 264 -8.17 -11.94 -12.95
N ARG A 265 -8.18 -11.45 -11.71
CA ARG A 265 -9.22 -11.78 -10.72
C ARG A 265 -10.53 -11.05 -11.03
N ASP A 266 -10.42 -9.84 -11.55
CA ASP A 266 -11.56 -8.95 -11.77
C ASP A 266 -12.28 -9.26 -13.10
N ASP A 267 -11.57 -9.82 -14.09
CA ASP A 267 -12.14 -10.24 -15.38
C ASP A 267 -11.59 -11.62 -15.81
N PRO A 268 -12.40 -12.69 -15.70
CA PRO A 268 -11.95 -14.03 -16.10
C PRO A 268 -11.68 -14.16 -17.60
N ASN A 269 -12.27 -13.30 -18.45
CA ASN A 269 -12.04 -13.34 -19.90
C ASN A 269 -10.64 -12.84 -20.28
N LEU A 270 -9.98 -12.09 -19.39
CA LEU A 270 -8.64 -11.59 -19.61
C LEU A 270 -7.64 -12.74 -19.81
N VAL A 271 -7.79 -13.84 -19.07
CA VAL A 271 -6.92 -15.02 -19.23
C VAL A 271 -7.06 -15.61 -20.63
N GLU A 272 -8.29 -15.77 -21.11
CA GLU A 272 -8.54 -16.27 -22.46
C GLU A 272 -7.94 -15.32 -23.52
N LYS A 273 -8.09 -14.00 -23.33
CA LYS A 273 -7.48 -12.99 -24.20
C LYS A 273 -5.96 -13.14 -24.25
N LEU A 274 -5.29 -13.23 -23.10
CA LEU A 274 -3.84 -13.39 -23.03
C LEU A 274 -3.37 -14.72 -23.66
N LEU A 275 -4.13 -15.81 -23.49
CA LEU A 275 -3.84 -17.09 -24.13
C LEU A 275 -3.99 -17.04 -25.66
N LYS A 276 -4.98 -16.33 -26.19
CA LYS A 276 -5.12 -16.11 -27.63
C LYS A 276 -4.00 -15.23 -28.18
N MET A 277 -3.60 -14.21 -27.42
CA MET A 277 -2.46 -13.36 -27.77
C MET A 277 -1.16 -14.15 -27.82
N SER A 278 -0.87 -14.99 -26.82
CA SER A 278 0.37 -15.79 -26.83
C SER A 278 0.43 -16.78 -27.99
N LYS A 279 -0.70 -17.22 -28.53
CA LYS A 279 -0.77 -18.07 -29.72
C LYS A 279 -0.82 -17.30 -31.05
N SER A 280 -0.74 -15.97 -31.01
CA SER A 280 -0.96 -15.10 -32.18
C SER A 280 -2.34 -15.28 -32.85
N GLU A 281 -3.34 -15.82 -32.12
CA GLU A 281 -4.73 -15.93 -32.57
C GLU A 281 -5.48 -14.60 -32.43
N LEU A 282 -4.95 -13.70 -31.58
CA LEU A 282 -5.45 -12.35 -31.37
C LEU A 282 -4.27 -11.37 -31.35
N ILE A 283 -4.27 -10.41 -32.28
CA ILE A 283 -3.27 -9.35 -32.33
C ILE A 283 -3.86 -8.09 -31.70
N VAL A 284 -3.25 -7.62 -30.62
CA VAL A 284 -3.56 -6.33 -29.99
C VAL A 284 -2.51 -5.32 -30.43
N PRO A 285 -2.89 -4.13 -30.93
CA PRO A 285 -1.94 -3.07 -31.23
C PRO A 285 -1.11 -2.71 -29.98
N THR A 286 0.19 -2.58 -30.16
CA THR A 286 1.15 -2.16 -29.11
C THR A 286 1.53 -0.69 -29.28
#